data_AF-A0A1Y4NBZ2-F1
#
_entry.id   AF-A0A1Y4NBZ2-F1
#
_cell.length_a   1.000
_cell.length_b   1.000
_cell.length_c   1.000
_cell.angle_alpha   90.00
_cell.angle_beta   90.00
_cell.angle_gamma   90.00
#
_symmetry.space_group_name_H-M   'P 1'
#
loop_
_entity.id
_entity.type
_entity.pdbx_description
1 polymer ?
#
loop_
_entity_poly.entity_id
_entity_poly.type
_entity_poly.pdbx_seq_one_letter_code
_entity_poly.pdbx_strand_id
1 'polypeptide(L)' 'MLPNDINMLVSMLNMKLRDDDMSLETVIEINDGNSEEIMNKLEANGFYYDESNNQIKAK' A
#
# COMPACT_ATOMS: atom_id res chain seq x y z
N MET A 1 -10.78 6.77 0.17
CA MET A 1 -10.08 7.31 -1.01
C MET A 1 -8.59 7.30 -0.75
N LEU A 2 -7.82 6.66 -1.63
CA LEU A 2 -6.37 6.57 -1.50
C LEU A 2 -5.67 7.90 -1.86
N PRO A 3 -4.63 8.33 -1.12
CA PRO A 3 -3.86 9.52 -1.44
C PRO A 3 -3.15 9.44 -2.79
N ASN A 4 -3.09 10.56 -3.50
CA ASN A 4 -2.34 10.67 -4.75
C ASN A 4 -0.84 10.88 -4.54
N ASP A 5 -0.42 11.58 -3.50
CA ASP A 5 0.99 11.71 -3.13
C ASP A 5 1.55 10.35 -2.67
N ILE A 6 2.71 9.96 -3.20
CA ILE A 6 3.28 8.64 -2.96
C ILE A 6 3.67 8.42 -1.49
N ASN A 7 4.24 9.43 -0.82
CA ASN A 7 4.67 9.29 0.57
C ASN A 7 3.46 9.22 1.51
N MET A 8 2.40 9.98 1.19
CA MET A 8 1.13 9.89 1.91
C MET A 8 0.46 8.54 1.70
N LEU A 9 0.47 8.01 0.46
CA LEU A 9 -0.08 6.70 0.14
C LEU A 9 0.62 5.60 0.93
N VAL A 10 1.96 5.56 0.88
CA VAL A 10 2.77 4.58 1.62
C VAL A 10 2.51 4.67 3.12
N SER A 11 2.44 5.88 3.68
CA SER A 11 2.17 6.08 5.11
C SER A 11 0.79 5.56 5.51
N MET A 12 -0.25 5.86 4.72
CA MET A 12 -1.60 5.39 4.97
C MET A 12 -1.70 3.87 4.86
N LEU A 13 -1.12 3.27 3.83
CA LEU A 13 -1.14 1.82 3.62
C LEU A 13 -0.44 1.10 4.79
N ASN A 14 0.74 1.56 5.20
CA ASN A 14 1.44 0.97 6.36
C ASN A 14 0.67 1.12 7.68
N MET A 15 -0.02 2.24 7.88
CA MET A 15 -0.89 2.41 9.06
C MET A 15 -2.02 1.39 9.05
N LYS A 16 -2.64 1.17 7.88
CA LYS A 16 -3.75 0.22 7.73
C LYS A 16 -3.33 -1.24 7.84
N LEU A 17 -2.24 -1.63 7.20
CA LEU A 17 -1.69 -2.98 7.28
C LEU A 17 -1.38 -3.36 8.74
N ARG A 18 -0.83 -2.40 9.51
CA ARG A 18 -0.51 -2.62 10.92
C ARG A 18 -1.74 -2.68 11.83
N ASP A 19 -2.69 -1.78 11.66
CA ASP A 19 -3.79 -1.60 12.61
C ASP A 19 -4.92 -2.63 12.40
N ASP A 20 -5.13 -3.06 11.14
CA ASP A 20 -6.25 -3.93 10.76
C ASP A 20 -5.81 -5.39 10.51
N ASP A 21 -4.50 -5.71 10.54
CA ASP A 21 -3.89 -7.02 10.23
C ASP A 21 -4.43 -7.66 8.93
N MET A 22 -4.75 -6.80 7.95
CA MET A 22 -5.27 -7.18 6.65
C MET A 22 -4.14 -7.33 5.63
N SER A 23 -4.40 -8.03 4.52
CA SER A 23 -3.52 -7.99 3.35
C SER A 23 -3.60 -6.63 2.65
N LEU A 24 -2.54 -6.29 1.90
CA LEU A 24 -2.51 -5.07 1.09
C LEU A 24 -3.68 -5.00 0.09
N GLU A 25 -4.03 -6.10 -0.55
CA GLU A 25 -5.16 -6.15 -1.49
C GLU A 25 -6.48 -5.80 -0.81
N THR A 26 -6.75 -6.34 0.38
CA THR A 26 -7.97 -6.01 1.13
C THR A 26 -8.00 -4.54 1.53
N VAL A 27 -6.86 -3.96 1.95
CA VAL A 27 -6.76 -2.52 2.25
C VAL A 27 -7.08 -1.68 1.00
N ILE A 28 -6.57 -2.06 -0.17
CA ILE A 28 -6.79 -1.34 -1.42
C ILE A 28 -8.26 -1.44 -1.86
N GLU A 29 -8.85 -2.63 -1.83
CA GLU A 29 -10.24 -2.89 -2.22
C GLU A 29 -11.25 -2.10 -1.36
N ILE A 30 -11.09 -2.11 -0.03
CA ILE A 30 -11.98 -1.36 0.89
C ILE A 30 -11.87 0.17 0.67
N ASN A 31 -10.78 0.64 0.08
CA ASN A 31 -10.57 2.05 -0.24
C ASN A 31 -10.95 2.41 -1.70
N ASP A 32 -11.68 1.52 -2.39
CA ASP A 32 -12.09 1.63 -3.80
C ASP A 32 -10.90 1.80 -4.76
N GLY A 33 -9.76 1.19 -4.43
CA GLY A 33 -8.55 1.22 -5.25
C GLY A 33 -8.41 0.00 -6.16
N ASN A 34 -7.61 0.14 -7.22
CA ASN A 34 -7.19 -0.97 -8.06
C ASN A 34 -5.81 -1.47 -7.61
N SER A 35 -5.71 -2.73 -7.19
CA SER A 35 -4.46 -3.32 -6.67
C SER A 35 -3.32 -3.27 -7.67
N GLU A 36 -3.57 -3.56 -8.94
CA GLU A 36 -2.54 -3.53 -9.99
C GLU A 36 -1.99 -2.10 -10.20
N GLU A 37 -2.87 -1.10 -10.29
CA GLU A 37 -2.45 0.30 -10.44
C GLU A 37 -1.62 0.79 -9.25
N ILE A 38 -2.03 0.43 -8.03
CA ILE A 38 -1.33 0.83 -6.81
C ILE A 38 0.04 0.13 -6.72
N MET A 39 0.10 -1.16 -7.03
CA MET A 39 1.37 -1.91 -7.03
C MET A 39 2.35 -1.36 -8.07
N ASN A 40 1.87 -1.08 -9.29
CA ASN A 40 2.68 -0.45 -10.33
C ASN A 40 3.18 0.93 -9.90
N LYS A 41 2.33 1.73 -9.24
CA LYS A 41 2.69 3.05 -8.72
C LYS A 41 3.76 2.97 -7.62
N LEU A 42 3.62 2.03 -6.69
CA LEU A 42 4.61 1.77 -5.64
C LEU A 42 5.95 1.39 -6.27
N GLU A 43 5.94 0.44 -7.21
CA GLU A 43 7.14 -0.04 -7.88
C GLU A 43 7.88 1.07 -8.64
N ALA A 44 7.13 1.87 -9.41
CA ALA A 44 7.66 2.99 -10.20
C ALA A 44 8.29 4.08 -9.32
N ASN A 45 7.91 4.18 -8.05
CA ASN A 45 8.46 5.13 -7.09
C ASN A 45 9.47 4.50 -6.10
N GLY A 46 9.94 3.28 -6.37
CA GLY A 46 10.98 2.65 -5.56
C GLY A 46 10.49 2.02 -4.26
N PHE A 47 9.21 1.65 -4.19
CA PHE A 47 8.63 0.90 -3.06
C PHE A 47 8.28 -0.53 -3.47
N TYR A 48 8.18 -1.42 -2.48
CA TYR A 48 7.65 -2.78 -2.64
C TYR A 48 6.88 -3.17 -1.39
N TYR A 49 5.94 -4.11 -1.54
CA TYR A 49 5.23 -4.71 -0.43
C TYR A 49 6.00 -5.93 0.08
N ASP A 50 6.39 -5.88 1.35
CA ASP A 50 7.00 -6.98 2.09
C ASP A 50 5.91 -7.77 2.81
N GLU A 51 5.41 -8.81 2.15
CA GLU A 51 4.39 -9.72 2.68
C GLU A 51 4.78 -10.36 4.01
N SER A 52 6.08 -10.63 4.23
CA SER A 52 6.55 -11.28 5.46
C SER A 52 6.40 -10.39 6.68
N ASN A 53 6.48 -9.07 6.49
CA ASN A 53 6.35 -8.07 7.55
C ASN A 53 5.03 -7.29 7.47
N ASN A 54 4.13 -7.65 6.54
CA ASN A 54 2.90 -6.93 6.22
C ASN A 54 3.14 -5.40 6.12
N GLN A 55 4.14 -4.99 5.34
CA GLN A 55 4.58 -3.59 5.29
C GLN A 55 5.11 -3.20 3.91
N ILE A 56 4.83 -1.97 3.47
CA ILE A 56 5.49 -1.34 2.33
C ILE A 56 6.84 -0.76 2.76
N LYS A 57 7.89 -1.10 2.01
CA LYS A 57 9.28 -0.67 2.22
C LYS A 57 9.84 0.00 0.97
N ALA A 58 10.82 0.87 1.15
CA ALA A 58 11.65 1.37 0.04
C ALA A 58 12.62 0.27 -0.42
N LYS A 59 12.88 0.20 -1.72
CA LYS A 59 13.87 -0.69 -2.36
C LYS A 59 15.29 -0.39 -1.89
#